data_AF-B0C5C5-F1
#
_entry.id   AF-B0C5C5-F1
#
_cell.length_a   1.000
_cell.length_b   1.000
_cell.length_c   1.000
_cell.angle_alpha   90.00
_cell.angle_beta   90.00
_cell.angle_gamma   90.00
#
_symmetry.space_group_name_H-M   'P 1'
#
loop_
_entity.id
_entity.type
_entity.pdbx_description
1 polymer ?
#
loop_
_entity_poly.entity_id
_entity_poly.type
_entity_poly.pdbx_seq_one_letter_code
_entity_poly.pdbx_strand_id
1 'polypeptide(L)'
;MIHAIDQLDWPAVRYEFADTVDIDYTSLTGGEPETIPADKLMERWQGLLPGFQATQHLLGSFQVEVEDKAAAIETHVRAYHYIDDAPDSDVWMVAGHYQFQMALQGGRWVIAAIKLVVFYQEGNFELPTLAQTRAIETPRQ
;
A
#
# COMPACT_ATOMS: atom_id res chain seq x y z
N MET A 1 -7.94 3.59 -5.56
CA MET A 1 -6.80 3.49 -4.61
C MET A 1 -5.44 3.16 -5.29
N ILE A 2 -5.17 1.92 -5.71
CA ILE A 2 -3.80 1.49 -6.11
C ILE A 2 -3.14 2.37 -7.18
N HIS A 3 -3.86 2.68 -8.25
CA HIS A 3 -3.32 3.56 -9.29
C HIS A 3 -2.92 4.95 -8.75
N ALA A 4 -3.70 5.51 -7.82
CA ALA A 4 -3.39 6.79 -7.18
C ALA A 4 -2.15 6.70 -6.27
N ILE A 5 -1.95 5.57 -5.60
CA ILE A 5 -0.73 5.30 -4.80
C ILE A 5 0.51 5.30 -5.72
N ASP A 6 0.46 4.59 -6.85
CA ASP A 6 1.60 4.51 -7.77
C ASP A 6 1.93 5.86 -8.46
N GLN A 7 0.94 6.74 -8.58
CA GLN A 7 1.05 8.11 -9.09
C GLN A 7 1.26 9.17 -7.99
N LEU A 8 1.35 8.77 -6.71
CA LEU A 8 1.46 9.67 -5.56
C LEU A 8 0.34 10.73 -5.45
N ASP A 9 -0.85 10.44 -5.97
CA ASP A 9 -2.03 11.32 -5.85
C ASP A 9 -2.66 11.18 -4.46
N TRP A 10 -2.02 11.79 -3.46
CA TRP A 10 -2.42 11.67 -2.05
C TRP A 10 -3.85 12.10 -1.75
N PRO A 11 -4.39 13.20 -2.34
CA PRO A 11 -5.81 13.52 -2.18
C PRO A 11 -6.73 12.39 -2.67
N ALA A 12 -6.44 11.79 -3.84
CA ALA A 12 -7.23 10.66 -4.34
C ALA A 12 -7.05 9.42 -3.47
N VAL A 13 -5.83 9.14 -2.96
CA VAL A 13 -5.60 8.02 -2.04
C VAL A 13 -6.41 8.23 -0.75
N ARG A 14 -6.28 9.40 -0.10
CA ARG A 14 -6.95 9.69 1.17
C ARG A 14 -8.48 9.64 1.04
N TYR A 15 -9.02 10.04 -0.11
CA TYR A 15 -10.44 9.96 -0.39
C TYR A 15 -10.96 8.52 -0.27
N GLU A 16 -10.18 7.50 -0.59
CA GLU A 16 -10.63 6.10 -0.57
C GLU A 16 -10.78 5.52 0.84
N PHE A 17 -10.23 6.16 1.87
CA PHE A 17 -10.19 5.64 3.24
C PHE A 17 -11.28 6.24 4.14
N ALA A 18 -11.73 5.43 5.10
CA ALA A 18 -12.44 5.91 6.28
C ALA A 18 -11.51 6.81 7.12
N ASP A 19 -12.06 7.58 8.06
CA ASP A 19 -11.23 8.46 8.91
C ASP A 19 -10.25 7.69 9.80
N THR A 20 -10.64 6.49 10.21
CA THR A 20 -9.79 5.51 10.90
C THR A 20 -9.77 4.23 10.10
N VAL A 21 -8.59 3.62 9.98
CA VAL A 21 -8.36 2.39 9.23
C VAL A 21 -7.58 1.39 10.07
N ASP A 22 -8.01 0.13 10.01
CA ASP A 22 -7.26 -1.01 10.52
C ASP A 22 -6.21 -1.43 9.50
N ILE A 23 -4.94 -1.46 9.90
CA ILE A 23 -3.83 -1.86 9.04
C ILE A 23 -3.14 -3.11 9.60
N ASP A 24 -2.84 -4.05 8.70
CA ASP A 24 -2.05 -5.24 9.02
C ASP A 24 -1.01 -5.48 7.93
N TYR A 25 0.20 -5.01 8.19
CA TYR A 25 1.40 -5.30 7.39
C TYR A 25 2.38 -6.21 8.12
N THR A 26 1.91 -6.94 9.13
CA THR A 26 2.77 -7.80 9.97
C THR A 26 3.53 -8.84 9.16
N SER A 27 2.92 -9.37 8.10
CA SER A 27 3.57 -10.33 7.19
C SER A 27 4.70 -9.74 6.34
N LEU A 28 4.76 -8.41 6.20
CA LEU A 28 5.78 -7.70 5.44
C LEU A 28 6.90 -7.16 6.33
N THR A 29 6.53 -6.43 7.39
CA THR A 29 7.49 -5.67 8.22
C THR A 29 7.60 -6.18 9.66
N GLY A 30 6.85 -7.22 10.04
CA GLY A 30 6.67 -7.61 11.44
C GLY A 30 5.81 -6.61 12.21
N GLY A 31 5.88 -6.66 13.54
CA GLY A 31 5.05 -5.84 14.44
C GLY A 31 3.67 -6.45 14.68
N GLU A 32 2.71 -5.59 15.03
CA GLU A 32 1.33 -5.96 15.35
C GLU A 32 0.35 -5.16 14.48
N PRO A 33 -0.86 -5.68 14.19
CA PRO A 33 -1.92 -4.90 13.55
C PRO A 33 -2.30 -3.68 14.40
N GLU A 34 -2.71 -2.60 13.76
CA GLU A 34 -3.08 -1.36 14.46
C GLU A 34 -4.24 -0.63 13.77
N THR A 35 -5.01 0.11 14.57
CA THR A 35 -6.04 1.04 14.07
C THR A 35 -5.48 2.46 14.15
N ILE A 36 -5.38 3.16 13.02
CA ILE A 36 -4.83 4.51 12.96
C ILE A 36 -5.71 5.47 12.17
N PRO A 37 -5.58 6.80 12.39
CA PRO A 37 -6.16 7.79 11.48
C PRO A 37 -5.62 7.57 10.06
N ALA A 38 -6.48 7.66 9.05
CA ALA A 38 -6.04 7.50 7.66
C ALA A 38 -4.99 8.53 7.24
N ASP A 39 -5.04 9.75 7.80
CA ASP A 39 -4.01 10.76 7.59
C ASP A 39 -2.62 10.29 8.07
N LYS A 40 -2.57 9.53 9.17
CA LYS A 40 -1.32 8.92 9.66
C LYS A 40 -0.80 7.85 8.71
N LEU A 41 -1.69 7.09 8.07
CA LEU A 41 -1.31 6.15 7.03
C LEU A 41 -0.74 6.88 5.80
N MET A 42 -1.36 8.00 5.40
CA MET A 42 -0.86 8.83 4.29
C MET A 42 0.54 9.36 4.60
N GLU A 43 0.78 9.88 5.79
CA GLU A 43 2.11 10.36 6.22
C GLU A 43 3.18 9.25 6.10
N ARG A 44 2.85 8.01 6.50
CA ARG A 44 3.77 6.87 6.41
C ARG A 44 4.10 6.53 4.97
N TRP A 45 3.10 6.50 4.10
CA TRP A 45 3.30 6.23 2.68
C TRP A 45 4.03 7.38 1.97
N GLN A 46 3.77 8.63 2.34
CA GLN A 46 4.49 9.82 1.88
C GLN A 46 5.97 9.82 2.29
N GLY A 47 6.29 9.25 3.46
CA GLY A 47 7.69 9.09 3.91
C GLY A 47 8.48 7.97 3.20
N LEU A 48 7.85 7.22 2.29
CA LEU A 48 8.46 6.06 1.64
C LEU A 48 8.32 6.08 0.11
N LEU A 49 7.09 6.16 -0.40
CA LEU A 49 6.80 5.94 -1.82
C LEU A 49 7.41 6.96 -2.79
N PRO A 50 7.56 8.25 -2.42
CA PRO A 50 8.31 9.20 -3.24
C PRO A 50 9.80 8.89 -3.36
N GLY A 51 10.35 8.05 -2.48
CA GLY A 51 11.76 7.66 -2.54
C GLY A 51 12.10 6.71 -3.68
N PHE A 52 11.13 5.91 -4.13
CA PHE A 52 11.25 5.10 -5.33
C PHE A 52 11.11 5.99 -6.57
N GLN A 53 11.78 5.64 -7.67
CA GLN A 53 11.54 6.29 -8.97
C GLN A 53 10.24 5.79 -9.61
N ALA A 54 9.90 4.52 -9.39
CA ALA A 54 8.62 3.96 -9.80
C ALA A 54 8.13 2.92 -8.80
N THR A 55 6.82 2.86 -8.63
CA THR A 55 6.13 1.72 -8.03
C THR A 55 5.04 1.25 -8.98
N GLN A 56 4.74 -0.03 -8.98
CA GLN A 56 3.59 -0.59 -9.66
C GLN A 56 3.01 -1.72 -8.84
N HIS A 57 1.79 -1.53 -8.36
CA HIS A 57 1.02 -2.57 -7.70
C HIS A 57 0.03 -3.16 -8.71
N LEU A 58 0.34 -4.35 -9.22
CA LEU A 58 -0.55 -5.08 -10.11
C LEU A 58 -1.46 -5.98 -9.29
N LEU A 59 -2.77 -5.72 -9.35
CA LEU A 59 -3.79 -6.54 -8.71
C LEU A 59 -4.30 -7.65 -9.62
N GLY A 60 -4.68 -8.78 -9.01
CA GLY A 60 -5.31 -9.90 -9.69
C GLY A 60 -6.83 -9.79 -9.78
N SER A 61 -7.49 -10.95 -9.89
CA SER A 61 -8.94 -11.04 -9.80
C SER A 61 -9.42 -10.70 -8.39
N PHE A 62 -10.54 -9.99 -8.32
CA PHE A 62 -11.19 -9.63 -7.07
C PHE A 62 -12.27 -10.64 -6.71
N GLN A 63 -12.26 -11.09 -5.46
CA GLN A 63 -13.40 -11.75 -4.81
C GLN A 63 -14.04 -10.71 -3.89
N VAL A 64 -15.35 -10.52 -4.02
CA VAL A 64 -16.08 -9.47 -3.31
C VAL A 64 -17.34 -10.05 -2.70
N GLU A 65 -17.47 -9.90 -1.39
CA GLU A 65 -18.66 -10.28 -0.62
C GLU A 65 -19.26 -9.02 -0.01
N VAL A 66 -20.55 -8.76 -0.25
CA VAL A 66 -21.23 -7.54 0.22
C VAL A 66 -22.38 -7.92 1.15
N GLU A 67 -22.40 -7.30 2.32
CA GLU A 67 -23.46 -7.46 3.33
C GLU A 67 -23.92 -6.07 3.82
N ASP A 68 -25.09 -5.64 3.34
CA ASP A 68 -25.68 -4.32 3.64
C ASP A 68 -24.71 -3.15 3.40
N LYS A 69 -24.08 -2.65 4.47
CA LYS A 69 -23.16 -1.51 4.48
C LYS A 69 -21.70 -1.91 4.70
N ALA A 70 -21.39 -3.20 4.61
CA ALA A 70 -20.04 -3.74 4.69
C ALA A 70 -19.72 -4.56 3.43
N ALA A 71 -18.44 -4.60 3.05
CA ALA A 71 -17.98 -5.55 2.04
C ALA A 71 -16.57 -6.05 2.36
N ALA A 72 -16.31 -7.33 2.13
CA ALA A 72 -15.00 -7.93 2.19
C ALA A 72 -14.46 -8.10 0.75
N ILE A 73 -13.20 -7.73 0.54
CA ILE A 73 -12.54 -7.84 -0.76
C ILE A 73 -11.22 -8.58 -0.61
N GLU A 74 -11.01 -9.56 -1.47
CA GLU A 74 -9.77 -10.33 -1.57
C GLU A 74 -9.19 -10.24 -2.98
N THR A 75 -7.89 -9.97 -3.09
CA THR A 75 -7.20 -9.89 -4.40
C THR A 75 -5.71 -10.19 -4.27
N HIS A 76 -5.13 -10.84 -5.28
CA HIS A 76 -3.69 -10.97 -5.39
C HIS A 76 -3.02 -9.63 -5.67
N VAL A 77 -1.75 -9.51 -5.29
CA VAL A 77 -0.88 -8.38 -5.63
C VAL A 77 0.51 -8.85 -6.03
N ARG A 78 1.08 -8.20 -7.06
CA ARG A 78 2.52 -8.07 -7.27
C ARG A 78 2.87 -6.58 -7.16
N ALA A 79 3.62 -6.21 -6.14
CA ALA A 79 4.05 -4.84 -5.89
C ALA A 79 5.53 -4.69 -6.25
N TYR A 80 5.80 -4.03 -7.37
CA TYR A 80 7.14 -3.70 -7.83
C TYR A 80 7.53 -2.30 -7.34
N HIS A 81 8.76 -2.18 -6.86
CA HIS A 81 9.36 -0.92 -6.44
C HIS A 81 10.73 -0.81 -7.10
N TYR A 82 11.03 0.35 -7.68
CA TYR A 82 12.19 0.53 -8.54
C TYR A 82 12.99 1.78 -8.17
N ILE A 83 14.30 1.62 -8.04
CA ILE A 83 15.30 2.68 -7.96
C ILE A 83 16.41 2.31 -8.93
N ASP A 84 16.63 3.15 -9.94
CA ASP A 84 17.67 3.02 -10.95
C ASP A 84 19.06 3.16 -10.32
N ASP A 85 20.03 2.40 -10.85
CA ASP A 85 21.40 2.30 -10.37
C ASP A 85 21.51 1.97 -8.85
N ALA A 86 20.55 1.21 -8.31
CA ALA A 86 20.63 0.77 -6.93
C ALA A 86 21.71 -0.31 -6.75
N PRO A 87 22.35 -0.40 -5.58
CA PRO A 87 23.25 -1.51 -5.28
C PRO A 87 22.53 -2.86 -5.47
N ASP A 88 23.23 -3.87 -5.99
CA ASP A 88 22.77 -5.26 -6.20
C ASP A 88 21.65 -5.47 -7.24
N SER A 89 20.51 -4.81 -7.08
CA SER A 89 19.36 -4.87 -8.00
C SER A 89 18.48 -3.64 -7.85
N ASP A 90 17.98 -3.14 -8.98
CA ASP A 90 17.12 -1.95 -9.04
C ASP A 90 15.68 -2.21 -8.59
N VAL A 91 15.29 -3.48 -8.45
CA VAL A 91 13.91 -3.89 -8.16
C VAL A 91 13.79 -4.56 -6.80
N TRP A 92 12.75 -4.18 -6.06
CA TRP A 92 12.18 -4.93 -4.94
C TRP A 92 10.74 -5.30 -5.29
N MET A 93 10.44 -6.60 -5.30
CA MET A 93 9.12 -7.11 -5.64
C MET A 93 8.52 -7.88 -4.47
N VAL A 94 7.27 -7.56 -4.13
CA VAL A 94 6.47 -8.26 -3.11
C VAL A 94 5.31 -8.97 -3.79
N ALA A 95 5.24 -10.29 -3.64
CA ALA A 95 4.12 -11.11 -4.10
C ALA A 95 3.26 -11.50 -2.91
N GLY A 96 1.95 -11.30 -3.01
CA GLY A 96 1.05 -11.59 -1.91
C GLY A 96 -0.42 -11.47 -2.25
N HIS A 97 -1.19 -11.19 -1.21
CA HIS A 97 -2.63 -11.10 -1.27
C HIS A 97 -3.12 -10.00 -0.33
N TYR A 98 -3.98 -9.10 -0.83
CA TYR A 98 -4.65 -8.12 -0.01
C TYR A 98 -6.01 -8.62 0.44
N GLN A 99 -6.34 -8.31 1.69
CA GLN A 99 -7.68 -8.43 2.26
C GLN A 99 -8.12 -7.02 2.68
N PHE A 100 -9.23 -6.53 2.13
CA PHE A 100 -9.82 -5.26 2.50
C PHE A 100 -11.16 -5.47 3.19
N GLN A 101 -11.46 -4.59 4.14
CA GLN A 101 -12.82 -4.38 4.63
C GLN A 101 -13.28 -3.00 4.19
N MET A 102 -14.47 -2.95 3.60
CA MET A 102 -15.10 -1.74 3.10
C MET A 102 -16.31 -1.39 3.95
N ALA A 103 -16.57 -0.09 4.13
CA ALA A 103 -17.78 0.42 4.78
C ALA A 103 -18.52 1.40 3.87
N LEU A 104 -19.85 1.33 3.83
CA LEU A 104 -20.69 2.30 3.11
C LEU A 104 -20.99 3.50 4.02
N GLN A 105 -20.33 4.63 3.75
CA GLN A 105 -20.47 5.87 4.53
C GLN A 105 -20.90 7.02 3.62
N GLY A 106 -21.99 7.71 3.96
CA GLY A 106 -22.45 8.86 3.15
C GLY A 106 -22.76 8.53 1.68
N GLY A 107 -23.14 7.29 1.38
CA GLY A 107 -23.44 6.83 0.01
C GLY A 107 -22.21 6.40 -0.81
N ARG A 108 -21.02 6.34 -0.22
CA ARG A 108 -19.78 5.87 -0.87
C ARG A 108 -19.13 4.75 -0.07
N TRP A 109 -18.49 3.81 -0.78
CA TRP A 109 -17.66 2.80 -0.15
C TRP A 109 -16.31 3.40 0.22
N VAL A 110 -15.83 3.10 1.43
CA VAL A 110 -14.51 3.51 1.92
C VAL A 110 -13.77 2.31 2.50
N ILE A 111 -12.45 2.31 2.40
CA ILE A 111 -11.57 1.30 2.99
C ILE A 111 -11.50 1.55 4.50
N ALA A 112 -12.02 0.59 5.26
CA ALA A 112 -12.00 0.56 6.72
C ALA A 112 -10.89 -0.36 7.26
N ALA A 113 -10.45 -1.36 6.48
CA ALA A 113 -9.28 -2.16 6.81
C ALA A 113 -8.47 -2.53 5.56
N ILE A 114 -7.15 -2.61 5.71
CA ILE A 114 -6.23 -3.16 4.71
C ILE A 114 -5.23 -4.09 5.38
N LYS A 115 -5.17 -5.32 4.88
CA LYS A 115 -4.21 -6.33 5.30
C LYS A 115 -3.44 -6.87 4.10
N LEU A 116 -2.13 -6.96 4.22
CA LEU A 116 -1.28 -7.66 3.27
C LEU A 116 -0.84 -9.00 3.87
N VAL A 117 -1.02 -10.07 3.11
CA VAL A 117 -0.41 -11.38 3.37
C VAL A 117 0.66 -11.62 2.31
N VAL A 118 1.93 -11.50 2.70
CA VAL A 118 3.08 -11.76 1.83
C VAL A 118 3.24 -13.26 1.62
N PHE A 119 3.40 -13.67 0.37
CA PHE A 119 3.75 -15.05 -0.01
C PHE A 119 5.26 -15.20 -0.14
N TYR A 120 5.89 -14.27 -0.85
CA TYR A 120 7.34 -14.20 -1.04
C TYR A 120 7.75 -12.81 -1.53
N GLN A 121 9.05 -12.56 -1.52
CA GLN A 121 9.67 -11.33 -2.00
C GLN A 121 10.88 -11.68 -2.87
N GLU A 122 11.21 -10.83 -3.83
CA GLU A 122 12.35 -10.99 -4.74
C GLU A 122 13.09 -9.67 -4.93
N GLY A 123 14.36 -9.75 -5.35
CA GLY A 123 15.19 -8.59 -5.68
C GLY A 123 15.93 -8.02 -4.47
N ASN A 124 16.00 -6.69 -4.39
CA ASN A 124 16.80 -5.98 -3.39
C ASN A 124 15.96 -5.56 -2.17
N PHE A 125 16.18 -6.25 -1.05
CA PHE A 125 15.48 -6.02 0.22
C PHE A 125 15.88 -4.72 0.94
N GLU A 126 16.94 -4.04 0.50
CA GLU A 126 17.42 -2.77 1.07
C GLU A 126 16.78 -1.54 0.40
N LEU A 127 16.05 -1.71 -0.72
CA LEU A 127 15.40 -0.58 -1.38
C LEU A 127 14.39 0.18 -0.51
N PRO A 128 13.62 -0.43 0.41
CA PRO A 128 12.77 0.33 1.33
C PRO A 128 13.57 1.31 2.19
N THR A 129 14.74 0.89 2.69
CA THR A 129 15.63 1.74 3.48
C THR A 129 16.17 2.88 2.63
N LEU A 130 16.66 2.58 1.41
CA LEU A 130 17.14 3.59 0.47
C LEU A 130 16.02 4.57 0.05
N ALA A 131 14.81 4.07 -0.16
CA ALA A 131 13.65 4.89 -0.50
C ALA A 131 13.29 5.86 0.64
N GLN A 132 13.35 5.45 1.91
CA GLN A 132 13.11 6.37 3.03
C GLN A 132 14.11 7.53 3.04
N THR A 133 15.40 7.26 2.79
CA THR A 133 16.41 8.32 2.64
C THR A 133 16.08 9.23 1.46
N ARG A 134 15.80 8.64 0.30
CA ARG A 134 15.47 9.40 -0.93
C ARG A 134 14.18 10.19 -0.82
N ALA A 135 13.18 9.73 -0.06
CA ALA A 135 11.93 10.46 0.14
C ALA A 135 12.15 11.81 0.86
N ILE A 136 13.24 11.93 1.64
CA ILE A 136 13.65 13.17 2.30
C ILE A 136 14.53 14.01 1.36
N GLU A 137 15.48 13.38 0.67
CA GLU A 137 16.55 14.08 -0.07
C GLU A 137 16.19 14.40 -1.52
N THR A 138 15.54 13.46 -2.21
CA THR A 138 15.26 13.48 -3.65
C THR A 138 13.92 12.80 -3.99
N PRO A 139 12.79 13.23 -3.38
CA PRO A 139 11.50 12.61 -3.65
C PRO A 139 11.08 12.82 -5.11
N ARG A 140 10.55 11.79 -5.76
CA ARG A 140 9.83 11.98 -7.03
C ARG A 140 8.52 12.73 -6.78
N GLN A 141 8.13 13.54 -7.77
CA GLN A 141 6.87 14.28 -7.76
C GLN A 141 5.72 13.45 -8.29
#